data_AF-A0A7K0Z9M2-F1
#
_entry.id   AF-A0A7K0Z9M2-F1
#
_cell.length_a   1.000
_cell.length_b   1.000
_cell.length_c   1.000
_cell.angle_alpha   90.00
_cell.angle_beta   90.00
_cell.angle_gamma   90.00
#
_symmetry.space_group_name_H-M   'P 1'
#
loop_
_entity.id
_entity.type
_entity.pdbx_description
1 polymer ?
#
loop_
_entity_poly.entity_id
_entity_poly.type
_entity_poly.pdbx_seq_one_letter_code
_entity_poly.pdbx_strand_id
1 'polypeptide(L)'
;GLKSQNFSWTVSTKPKIASATTSIETKMSAVAFTVTGLPIYGPMEGPTPSQEAYGDPVYNDLLDSCGGHTGYNADYHYHKILAISSCSLEETIIGYALDGFPIYSNPQYKWKSGYEKTGNPTSYSWNAYTYTGGTSTLDKCNGQEQSDGSYRYYVTESFPYVIGCYAGTAKKQTGVAAQAMPPMGSVSKSSAFLCTINRDDLNRLGDVAS
;
A
#
# COMPACT_ATOMS: atom_id res chain seq x y z
N GLY A 1 -13.05 -11.36 15.60
CA GLY A 1 -11.73 -11.96 15.86
C GLY A 1 -11.13 -12.37 14.53
N LEU A 2 -9.79 -12.30 14.41
CA LEU A 2 -9.03 -12.68 13.22
C LEU A 2 -9.37 -14.11 12.76
N LYS A 3 -9.45 -14.31 11.45
CA LYS A 3 -9.69 -15.62 10.82
C LYS A 3 -8.63 -15.87 9.76
N SER A 4 -8.30 -17.14 9.54
CA SER A 4 -7.46 -17.53 8.41
C SER A 4 -8.15 -17.13 7.11
N GLN A 5 -7.38 -16.52 6.21
CA GLN A 5 -7.81 -16.11 4.88
C GLN A 5 -6.88 -16.73 3.85
N ASN A 6 -7.43 -17.18 2.72
CA ASN A 6 -6.67 -17.72 1.60
C ASN A 6 -6.72 -16.73 0.44
N PHE A 7 -5.68 -15.92 0.31
CA PHE A 7 -5.54 -14.98 -0.79
C PHE A 7 -4.90 -15.65 -2.01
N SER A 8 -5.43 -15.33 -3.20
CA SER A 8 -4.82 -15.68 -4.48
C SER A 8 -4.68 -14.40 -5.29
N TRP A 9 -3.45 -14.01 -5.57
CA TRP A 9 -3.13 -12.77 -6.28
C TRP A 9 -2.82 -13.05 -7.75
N THR A 10 -3.41 -12.24 -8.63
CA THR A 10 -3.18 -12.29 -10.08
C THR A 10 -2.51 -10.99 -10.51
N VAL A 11 -1.31 -11.05 -11.08
CA VAL A 11 -0.57 -9.89 -11.59
C VAL A 11 0.14 -10.21 -12.90
N SER A 12 0.55 -9.18 -13.65
CA SER A 12 1.47 -9.38 -14.77
C SER A 12 2.88 -9.59 -14.24
N THR A 13 3.58 -10.63 -14.72
CA THR A 13 5.02 -10.80 -14.45
C THR A 13 5.91 -9.95 -15.36
N LYS A 14 5.32 -9.29 -16.36
CA LYS A 14 5.99 -8.38 -17.30
C LYS A 14 5.17 -7.10 -17.40
N PRO A 15 5.07 -6.30 -16.32
CA PRO A 15 4.33 -5.06 -16.33
C PRO A 15 4.94 -4.07 -17.33
N LYS A 16 4.11 -3.20 -17.90
CA LYS A 16 4.53 -2.11 -18.78
C LYS A 16 3.88 -0.83 -18.31
N ILE A 17 4.63 0.27 -18.41
CA ILE A 17 4.11 1.60 -18.12
C ILE A 17 2.98 1.87 -19.12
N ALA A 18 1.80 2.18 -18.61
CA ALA A 18 0.64 2.50 -19.42
C ALA A 18 0.75 3.93 -19.95
N SER A 19 0.05 4.24 -21.05
CA SER A 19 0.01 5.60 -21.61
C SER A 19 -0.65 6.62 -20.68
N ALA A 20 -1.43 6.15 -19.72
CA ALA A 20 -2.06 6.96 -18.68
C ALA A 20 -2.13 6.16 -17.37
N THR A 21 -1.98 6.85 -16.25
CA THR A 21 -2.12 6.23 -14.93
C THR A 21 -3.59 5.94 -14.62
N THR A 22 -3.84 4.93 -13.78
CA THR A 22 -5.19 4.60 -13.31
C THR A 22 -5.35 5.02 -11.85
N SER A 23 -6.31 5.90 -11.58
CA SER A 23 -6.60 6.37 -10.22
C SER A 23 -7.06 5.23 -9.31
N ILE A 24 -6.67 5.30 -8.03
CA ILE A 24 -7.19 4.47 -6.95
C ILE A 24 -7.99 5.27 -5.91
N GLU A 25 -8.30 6.55 -6.19
CA GLU A 25 -8.90 7.48 -5.22
C GLU A 25 -10.26 7.05 -4.69
N THR A 26 -10.97 6.18 -5.41
CA THR A 26 -12.26 5.61 -5.01
C THR A 26 -12.18 4.11 -4.73
N LYS A 27 -10.96 3.54 -4.76
CA LYS A 27 -10.75 2.09 -4.66
C LYS A 27 -10.78 1.65 -3.20
N MET A 28 -11.92 1.11 -2.79
CA MET A 28 -12.16 0.48 -1.49
C MET A 28 -11.85 -1.02 -1.53
N SER A 29 -10.64 -1.41 -1.91
CA SER A 29 -10.18 -2.82 -1.98
C SER A 29 -8.66 -2.87 -2.02
N ALA A 30 -8.08 -4.06 -1.94
CA ALA A 30 -6.64 -4.26 -2.13
C ALA A 30 -6.14 -3.57 -3.40
N VAL A 31 -5.04 -2.83 -3.24
CA VAL A 31 -4.30 -2.17 -4.34
C VAL A 31 -2.95 -2.82 -4.61
N ALA A 32 -2.47 -3.61 -3.65
CA ALA A 32 -1.24 -4.36 -3.71
C ALA A 32 -1.27 -5.49 -2.67
N PHE A 33 -0.19 -6.26 -2.64
CA PHE A 33 0.06 -7.27 -1.61
C PHE A 33 1.55 -7.34 -1.29
N THR A 34 1.88 -7.72 -0.06
CA THR A 34 3.26 -7.93 0.39
C THR A 34 3.84 -9.22 -0.19
N VAL A 35 5.15 -9.42 -0.11
CA VAL A 35 5.81 -10.70 -0.46
C VAL A 35 5.33 -11.88 0.41
N THR A 36 4.82 -11.61 1.61
CA THR A 36 4.15 -12.60 2.47
C THR A 36 2.69 -12.84 2.10
N GLY A 37 2.17 -12.15 1.09
CA GLY A 37 0.81 -12.31 0.56
C GLY A 37 -0.26 -11.50 1.29
N LEU A 38 0.10 -10.63 2.24
CA LEU A 38 -0.85 -9.79 2.97
C LEU A 38 -1.32 -8.62 2.10
N PRO A 39 -2.62 -8.30 2.12
CA PRO A 39 -3.16 -7.20 1.33
C PRO A 39 -2.65 -5.82 1.80
N ILE A 40 -2.49 -4.93 0.82
CA ILE A 40 -2.17 -3.52 1.01
C ILE A 40 -3.30 -2.71 0.37
N TYR A 41 -3.88 -1.81 1.14
CA TYR A 41 -5.00 -0.95 0.76
C TYR A 41 -4.49 0.48 0.50
N GLY A 42 -5.34 1.31 -0.13
CA GLY A 42 -5.02 2.71 -0.40
C GLY A 42 -4.95 3.56 0.88
N PRO A 43 -4.63 4.85 0.77
CA PRO A 43 -4.37 5.74 1.90
C PRO A 43 -5.65 6.27 2.60
N MET A 44 -6.79 5.61 2.40
CA MET A 44 -8.08 5.99 2.97
C MET A 44 -8.78 4.78 3.54
N GLU A 45 -9.63 5.02 4.54
CA GLU A 45 -10.51 4.03 5.15
C GLU A 45 -11.95 4.11 4.58
N GLY A 46 -12.83 3.22 5.02
CA GLY A 46 -14.22 3.19 4.60
C GLY A 46 -15.05 4.40 5.03
N PRO A 47 -16.33 4.44 4.65
CA PRO A 47 -17.22 5.60 4.89
C PRO A 47 -17.74 5.73 6.33
N THR A 48 -17.27 4.92 7.28
CA THR A 48 -17.83 4.85 8.64
C THR A 48 -16.71 4.97 9.67
N PRO A 49 -16.86 5.81 10.72
CA PRO A 49 -17.99 6.71 10.98
C PRO A 49 -18.07 7.85 9.96
N SER A 50 -19.25 8.46 9.80
CA SER A 50 -19.48 9.46 8.74
C SER A 50 -18.62 10.72 8.89
N GLN A 51 -18.23 11.06 10.12
CA GLN A 51 -17.34 12.18 10.43
C GLN A 51 -15.90 11.95 9.93
N GLU A 52 -15.50 10.69 9.77
CA GLU A 52 -14.17 10.26 9.34
C GLU A 52 -14.21 9.52 8.00
N ALA A 53 -15.32 9.64 7.27
CA ALA A 53 -15.53 8.92 6.02
C ALA A 53 -14.40 9.18 5.03
N TYR A 54 -13.79 8.11 4.52
CA TYR A 54 -12.68 8.18 3.57
C TYR A 54 -11.46 8.94 4.11
N GLY A 55 -11.33 9.01 5.44
CA GLY A 55 -10.20 9.63 6.12
C GLY A 55 -8.92 8.79 6.04
N ASP A 56 -7.80 9.43 6.36
CA ASP A 56 -6.50 8.78 6.44
C ASP A 56 -6.39 8.01 7.78
N PRO A 57 -6.28 6.67 7.75
CA PRO A 57 -6.26 5.87 8.97
C PRO A 57 -5.01 6.09 9.82
N VAL A 58 -3.93 6.67 9.26
CA VAL A 58 -2.76 7.11 10.03
C VAL A 58 -3.13 8.29 10.93
N TYR A 59 -3.93 9.24 10.42
CA TYR A 59 -4.32 10.43 11.19
C TYR A 59 -5.48 10.19 12.15
N ASN A 60 -6.30 9.18 11.88
CA ASN A 60 -7.41 8.77 12.74
C ASN A 60 -6.99 7.72 13.81
N ASP A 61 -5.69 7.47 13.96
CA ASP A 61 -5.13 6.54 14.96
C ASP A 61 -5.73 5.11 14.92
N LEU A 62 -6.03 4.63 13.71
CA LEU A 62 -6.70 3.34 13.47
C LEU A 62 -5.70 2.19 13.32
N LEU A 63 -4.47 2.48 12.93
CA LEU A 63 -3.46 1.48 12.61
C LEU A 63 -2.73 0.97 13.87
N ASP A 64 -2.32 -0.30 13.81
CA ASP A 64 -1.38 -0.87 14.76
C ASP A 64 0.08 -0.42 14.49
N SER A 65 1.01 -0.90 15.31
CA SER A 65 2.44 -0.58 15.16
C SER A 65 3.06 -1.03 13.84
N CYS A 66 2.40 -1.93 13.11
CA CYS A 66 2.84 -2.42 11.81
C CYS A 66 2.32 -1.56 10.65
N GLY A 67 1.41 -0.62 10.92
CA GLY A 67 0.76 0.23 9.91
C GLY A 67 -0.44 -0.44 9.21
N GLY A 68 -0.98 -1.50 9.82
CA GLY A 68 -2.20 -2.16 9.36
C GLY A 68 -3.26 -2.24 10.45
N HIS A 69 -4.41 -2.82 10.11
CA HIS A 69 -5.46 -3.13 11.07
C HIS A 69 -6.33 -4.27 10.56
N THR A 70 -7.25 -4.75 11.41
CA THR A 70 -8.20 -5.81 11.04
C THR A 70 -9.57 -5.21 10.78
N GLY A 71 -10.05 -5.35 9.55
CA GLY A 71 -11.41 -4.98 9.18
C GLY A 71 -12.49 -5.86 9.82
N TYR A 72 -13.76 -5.44 9.71
CA TYR A 72 -14.89 -6.15 10.35
C TYR A 72 -15.01 -7.62 9.92
N ASN A 73 -14.65 -7.93 8.67
CA ASN A 73 -14.68 -9.30 8.13
C ASN A 73 -13.43 -10.12 8.50
N ALA A 74 -12.68 -9.67 9.51
CA ALA A 74 -11.47 -10.33 10.01
C ALA A 74 -10.33 -10.40 8.97
N ASP A 75 -10.32 -9.52 7.99
CA ASP A 75 -9.23 -9.30 7.06
C ASP A 75 -8.23 -8.30 7.65
N TYR A 76 -7.00 -8.75 7.87
CA TYR A 76 -5.89 -7.85 8.23
C TYR A 76 -5.28 -7.29 6.94
N HIS A 77 -5.10 -5.97 6.87
CA HIS A 77 -4.50 -5.29 5.73
C HIS A 77 -3.64 -4.10 6.17
N TYR A 78 -2.65 -3.76 5.34
CA TYR A 78 -1.80 -2.58 5.54
C TYR A 78 -2.37 -1.37 4.82
N HIS A 79 -2.28 -0.20 5.45
CA HIS A 79 -2.38 1.10 4.76
C HIS A 79 -1.01 1.78 4.64
N LYS A 80 -0.11 1.43 5.56
CA LYS A 80 1.25 1.94 5.65
C LYS A 80 2.17 0.78 6.02
N ILE A 81 3.40 0.77 5.51
CA ILE A 81 4.38 -0.27 5.85
C ILE A 81 5.65 0.40 6.34
N LEU A 82 5.85 0.41 7.66
CA LEU A 82 6.98 1.09 8.32
C LEU A 82 8.09 0.12 8.74
N ALA A 83 7.75 -0.98 9.40
CA ALA A 83 8.71 -1.86 10.07
C ALA A 83 9.73 -2.52 9.12
N ILE A 84 9.31 -2.86 7.89
CA ILE A 84 10.19 -3.50 6.90
C ILE A 84 11.07 -2.45 6.20
N SER A 85 10.63 -1.20 6.12
CA SER A 85 11.40 -0.12 5.48
C SER A 85 12.54 0.39 6.38
N SER A 86 12.34 0.44 7.70
CA SER A 86 13.34 0.97 8.64
C SER A 86 14.48 -0.01 8.96
N CYS A 87 14.24 -1.33 8.85
CA CYS A 87 15.24 -2.36 9.10
C CYS A 87 16.05 -2.77 7.86
N SER A 88 15.63 -2.36 6.66
CA SER A 88 16.35 -2.67 5.43
C SER A 88 17.54 -1.72 5.27
N LEU A 89 18.75 -2.28 5.08
CA LEU A 89 19.95 -1.49 4.78
C LEU A 89 20.03 -1.15 3.28
N GLU A 90 19.30 -1.89 2.45
CA GLU A 90 19.26 -1.74 0.98
C GLU A 90 17.81 -1.70 0.47
N GLU A 91 17.61 -1.22 -0.75
CA GLU A 91 16.31 -1.29 -1.43
C GLU A 91 15.98 -2.78 -1.71
N THR A 92 14.86 -3.27 -1.18
CA THR A 92 14.39 -4.65 -1.37
C THR A 92 12.92 -4.67 -1.74
N ILE A 93 12.48 -5.70 -2.48
CA ILE A 93 11.08 -5.85 -2.85
C ILE A 93 10.30 -6.33 -1.61
N ILE A 94 9.30 -5.55 -1.22
CA ILE A 94 8.42 -5.86 -0.08
C ILE A 94 7.02 -6.28 -0.51
N GLY A 95 6.68 -6.10 -1.79
CA GLY A 95 5.39 -6.46 -2.35
C GLY A 95 5.28 -6.14 -3.83
N TYR A 96 4.08 -6.35 -4.36
CA TYR A 96 3.74 -6.05 -5.75
C TYR A 96 2.39 -5.33 -5.81
N ALA A 97 2.32 -4.32 -6.66
CA ALA A 97 1.08 -3.66 -7.02
C ALA A 97 0.23 -4.57 -7.93
N LEU A 98 -1.09 -4.35 -7.95
CA LEU A 98 -1.97 -5.16 -8.81
C LEU A 98 -1.75 -4.95 -10.32
N ASP A 99 -1.02 -3.90 -10.72
CA ASP A 99 -0.55 -3.70 -12.10
C ASP A 99 0.74 -4.48 -12.43
N GLY A 100 1.31 -5.17 -11.45
CA GLY A 100 2.47 -6.05 -11.58
C GLY A 100 3.81 -5.39 -11.28
N PHE A 101 3.87 -4.07 -11.07
CA PHE A 101 5.13 -3.43 -10.71
C PHE A 101 5.52 -3.72 -9.25
N PRO A 102 6.82 -3.90 -8.97
CA PRO A 102 7.31 -4.16 -7.62
C PRO A 102 7.21 -2.91 -6.72
N ILE A 103 7.00 -3.15 -5.43
CA ILE A 103 7.04 -2.17 -4.36
C ILE A 103 8.33 -2.39 -3.57
N TYR A 104 9.18 -1.37 -3.54
CA TYR A 104 10.47 -1.40 -2.86
C TYR A 104 10.39 -0.77 -1.47
N SER A 105 11.21 -1.30 -0.55
CA SER A 105 11.59 -0.60 0.68
C SER A 105 12.30 0.71 0.35
N ASN A 106 12.32 1.63 1.30
CA ASN A 106 12.92 2.95 1.15
C ASN A 106 13.87 3.22 2.32
N PRO A 107 15.09 2.62 2.28
CA PRO A 107 16.06 2.75 3.36
C PRO A 107 16.42 4.22 3.57
N GLN A 108 16.42 4.65 4.84
CA GLN A 108 16.67 6.04 5.25
C GLN A 108 15.71 7.08 4.63
N TYR A 109 14.59 6.62 4.04
CA TYR A 109 13.64 7.47 3.32
C TYR A 109 14.30 8.38 2.29
N LYS A 110 15.26 7.80 1.55
CA LYS A 110 15.95 8.44 0.43
C LYS A 110 14.96 9.11 -0.53
N TRP A 111 13.85 8.43 -0.81
CA TRP A 111 12.76 8.96 -1.62
C TRP A 111 11.65 9.55 -0.75
N LYS A 112 11.18 10.74 -1.11
CA LYS A 112 10.04 11.39 -0.46
C LYS A 112 8.79 11.24 -1.31
N SER A 113 7.62 11.21 -0.68
CA SER A 113 6.40 11.45 -1.44
C SER A 113 6.44 12.86 -2.06
N GLY A 114 5.91 13.00 -3.27
CA GLY A 114 5.70 14.32 -3.90
C GLY A 114 4.44 15.04 -3.41
N TYR A 115 3.69 14.46 -2.46
CA TYR A 115 2.50 15.08 -1.88
C TYR A 115 2.81 15.88 -0.62
N GLU A 116 2.22 17.06 -0.54
CA GLU A 116 2.22 17.91 0.65
C GLU A 116 0.82 17.96 1.26
N LYS A 117 0.76 17.94 2.60
CA LYS A 117 -0.49 18.09 3.33
C LYS A 117 -0.94 19.55 3.30
N THR A 118 -2.06 19.82 2.65
CA THR A 118 -2.64 21.16 2.46
C THR A 118 -3.99 21.33 3.15
N GLY A 119 -4.58 20.26 3.68
CA GLY A 119 -5.87 20.27 4.36
C GLY A 119 -5.96 19.33 5.56
N ASN A 120 -7.19 19.03 5.98
CA ASN A 120 -7.48 18.11 7.06
C ASN A 120 -7.72 16.68 6.52
N PRO A 121 -6.87 15.69 6.83
CA PRO A 121 -6.94 14.34 6.29
C PRO A 121 -7.91 13.41 7.04
N THR A 122 -8.56 13.88 8.11
CA THR A 122 -9.44 13.04 8.93
C THR A 122 -10.68 12.54 8.16
N SER A 123 -11.05 13.20 7.08
CA SER A 123 -12.13 12.81 6.16
C SER A 123 -11.73 13.15 4.72
N TYR A 124 -12.11 12.32 3.74
CA TYR A 124 -11.79 12.53 2.33
C TYR A 124 -10.30 12.86 2.11
N SER A 125 -9.41 11.97 2.55
CA SER A 125 -7.98 12.24 2.70
C SER A 125 -7.32 12.77 1.44
N TRP A 126 -7.71 12.31 0.25
CA TRP A 126 -7.22 12.82 -1.04
C TRP A 126 -7.34 14.35 -1.20
N ASN A 127 -8.38 14.97 -0.64
CA ASN A 127 -8.57 16.43 -0.70
C ASN A 127 -7.63 17.20 0.23
N ALA A 128 -7.00 16.52 1.18
CA ALA A 128 -6.08 17.10 2.14
C ALA A 128 -4.63 17.14 1.67
N TYR A 129 -4.35 16.61 0.47
CA TYR A 129 -3.00 16.53 -0.07
C TYR A 129 -2.92 17.08 -1.49
N THR A 130 -1.89 17.86 -1.77
CA THR A 130 -1.59 18.40 -3.09
C THR A 130 -0.25 17.85 -3.56
N TYR A 131 -0.20 17.31 -4.78
CA TYR A 131 1.07 16.94 -5.40
C TYR A 131 1.83 18.19 -5.82
N THR A 132 3.00 18.41 -5.23
CA THR A 132 3.93 19.51 -5.54
C THR A 132 5.21 19.01 -6.19
N GLY A 133 5.55 17.74 -6.00
CA GLY A 133 6.81 17.15 -6.46
C GLY A 133 8.02 17.80 -5.77
N GLY A 134 9.17 17.82 -6.46
CA GLY A 134 10.40 18.40 -5.94
C GLY A 134 11.61 17.46 -6.04
N THR A 135 12.71 17.86 -5.40
CA THR A 135 13.96 17.09 -5.44
C THR A 135 13.83 15.81 -4.62
N SER A 136 14.25 14.68 -5.20
CA SER A 136 14.14 13.35 -4.59
C SER A 136 12.71 12.97 -4.19
N THR A 137 11.72 13.49 -4.90
CA THR A 137 10.32 13.10 -4.73
C THR A 137 9.92 12.05 -5.76
N LEU A 138 9.06 11.14 -5.34
CA LEU A 138 8.37 10.19 -6.19
C LEU A 138 7.26 10.90 -6.97
N ASP A 139 6.82 10.26 -8.04
CA ASP A 139 5.70 10.76 -8.85
C ASP A 139 4.35 10.68 -8.11
N LYS A 140 3.27 11.05 -8.80
CA LYS A 140 1.89 11.01 -8.27
C LYS A 140 1.42 9.61 -7.88
N CYS A 141 2.00 8.56 -8.45
CA CYS A 141 1.67 7.19 -8.10
C CYS A 141 2.52 6.66 -6.94
N ASN A 142 3.40 7.49 -6.36
CA ASN A 142 4.35 7.14 -5.31
C ASN A 142 5.39 6.12 -5.81
N GLY A 143 5.82 6.28 -7.05
CA GLY A 143 6.89 5.51 -7.65
C GLY A 143 7.78 6.34 -8.55
N GLN A 144 8.63 5.65 -9.32
CA GLN A 144 9.59 6.27 -10.22
C GLN A 144 9.97 5.33 -11.37
N GLU A 145 10.03 5.89 -12.57
CA GLU A 145 10.66 5.26 -13.73
C GLU A 145 12.19 5.24 -13.59
N GLN A 146 12.78 4.09 -13.82
CA GLN A 146 14.20 3.82 -13.70
C GLN A 146 14.91 4.09 -15.02
N SER A 147 16.24 4.23 -14.97
CA SER A 147 17.07 4.45 -16.17
C SER A 147 16.99 3.33 -17.21
N ASP A 148 16.56 2.13 -16.82
CA ASP A 148 16.36 0.99 -17.72
C ASP A 148 14.93 0.93 -18.32
N GLY A 149 14.10 1.94 -18.04
CA GLY A 149 12.69 2.00 -18.47
C GLY A 149 11.74 1.15 -17.64
N SER A 150 12.21 0.47 -16.59
CA SER A 150 11.34 -0.19 -15.61
C SER A 150 10.69 0.84 -14.68
N TYR A 151 9.60 0.46 -14.02
CA TYR A 151 8.94 1.29 -13.01
C TYR A 151 8.89 0.57 -11.67
N ARG A 152 9.00 1.33 -10.58
CA ARG A 152 9.00 0.80 -9.21
C ARG A 152 8.23 1.74 -8.30
N TYR A 153 7.40 1.19 -7.42
CA TYR A 153 6.80 1.93 -6.31
C TYR A 153 7.74 1.92 -5.10
N TYR A 154 7.60 2.89 -4.22
CA TYR A 154 8.38 2.96 -2.98
C TYR A 154 7.47 3.26 -1.80
N VAL A 155 7.76 2.64 -0.65
CA VAL A 155 7.13 3.04 0.61
C VAL A 155 7.64 4.40 1.08
N THR A 156 6.74 5.22 1.61
CA THR A 156 7.05 6.57 2.12
C THR A 156 6.43 6.83 3.48
N GLU A 157 7.00 7.78 4.23
CA GLU A 157 6.48 8.14 5.56
C GLU A 157 5.18 8.92 5.51
N SER A 158 4.94 9.62 4.40
CA SER A 158 3.79 10.47 4.14
C SER A 158 2.88 9.90 3.06
N PHE A 159 1.67 10.44 2.98
CA PHE A 159 0.68 10.12 1.96
C PHE A 159 1.29 10.05 0.54
N PRO A 160 0.96 9.05 -0.29
CA PRO A 160 -0.04 8.00 -0.08
C PRO A 160 0.53 6.71 0.53
N TYR A 161 1.70 6.78 1.17
CA TYR A 161 2.41 5.72 1.88
C TYR A 161 2.96 4.56 1.03
N VAL A 162 2.18 4.04 0.07
CA VAL A 162 2.59 2.93 -0.79
C VAL A 162 2.27 3.19 -2.25
N ILE A 163 0.98 3.34 -2.61
CA ILE A 163 0.52 3.53 -3.99
C ILE A 163 -0.42 4.73 -4.05
N GLY A 164 -0.18 5.63 -4.99
CA GLY A 164 -1.06 6.76 -5.30
C GLY A 164 -1.97 6.56 -6.51
N CYS A 165 -1.51 5.75 -7.47
CA CYS A 165 -2.23 5.32 -8.67
C CYS A 165 -1.48 4.13 -9.29
N TYR A 166 -2.07 3.48 -10.28
CA TYR A 166 -1.33 2.49 -11.09
C TYR A 166 -0.61 3.18 -12.26
N ALA A 167 0.69 2.97 -12.36
CA ALA A 167 1.51 3.31 -13.52
C ALA A 167 1.31 2.30 -14.67
N GLY A 168 0.92 1.06 -14.36
CA GLY A 168 0.60 0.03 -15.34
C GLY A 168 -0.90 -0.28 -15.46
N THR A 169 -1.22 -1.48 -15.95
CA THR A 169 -2.59 -1.98 -16.06
C THR A 169 -2.88 -3.00 -14.97
N ALA A 170 -3.67 -2.62 -13.97
CA ALA A 170 -4.09 -3.49 -12.88
C ALA A 170 -4.86 -4.71 -13.38
N LYS A 171 -4.53 -5.89 -12.84
CA LYS A 171 -5.30 -7.11 -13.05
C LYS A 171 -6.47 -7.16 -12.06
N LYS A 172 -7.62 -7.60 -12.56
CA LYS A 172 -8.80 -7.86 -11.72
C LYS A 172 -8.55 -9.10 -10.86
N GLN A 173 -8.75 -8.96 -9.56
CA GLN A 173 -8.65 -10.05 -8.60
C GLN A 173 -9.97 -10.83 -8.50
N THR A 174 -9.93 -12.03 -7.93
CA THR A 174 -11.10 -12.87 -7.65
C THR A 174 -11.07 -13.41 -6.21
N GLY A 175 -12.18 -13.98 -5.74
CA GLY A 175 -12.26 -14.58 -4.40
C GLY A 175 -12.02 -13.56 -3.29
N VAL A 176 -11.32 -13.98 -2.23
CA VAL A 176 -11.02 -13.14 -1.04
C VAL A 176 -10.19 -11.91 -1.42
N ALA A 177 -9.28 -12.03 -2.39
CA ALA A 177 -8.45 -10.92 -2.89
C ALA A 177 -9.25 -9.81 -3.61
N ALA A 178 -10.48 -10.10 -4.03
CA ALA A 178 -11.37 -9.14 -4.67
C ALA A 178 -12.35 -8.46 -3.69
N GLN A 179 -12.31 -8.82 -2.41
CA GLN A 179 -13.24 -8.29 -1.43
C GLN A 179 -13.07 -6.77 -1.30
N ALA A 180 -14.21 -6.09 -1.20
CA ALA A 180 -14.22 -4.69 -0.85
C ALA A 180 -13.77 -4.53 0.62
N MET A 181 -13.21 -3.37 0.90
CA MET A 181 -12.90 -2.92 2.25
C MET A 181 -14.17 -3.05 3.11
N PRO A 182 -14.09 -3.74 4.24
CA PRO A 182 -15.24 -3.90 5.10
C PRO A 182 -15.58 -2.59 5.82
N PRO A 183 -16.82 -2.42 6.28
CA PRO A 183 -17.17 -1.32 7.18
C PRO A 183 -16.33 -1.39 8.46
N MET A 184 -16.06 -0.23 9.07
CA MET A 184 -15.51 -0.22 10.43
C MET A 184 -16.55 -0.76 11.42
N GLY A 185 -16.24 -1.90 12.05
CA GLY A 185 -16.92 -2.35 13.26
C GLY A 185 -16.29 -1.74 14.50
N SER A 186 -16.80 -2.07 15.68
CA SER A 186 -16.14 -1.72 16.96
C SER A 186 -14.72 -2.32 16.97
N VAL A 187 -13.71 -1.50 16.65
CA VAL A 187 -12.35 -1.97 16.42
C VAL A 187 -11.73 -2.34 17.76
N SER A 188 -11.42 -3.63 17.96
CA SER A 188 -10.35 -3.99 18.88
C SER A 188 -9.05 -3.71 18.14
N LYS A 189 -8.20 -2.82 18.69
CA LYS A 189 -6.79 -2.69 18.30
C LYS A 189 -6.10 -4.03 18.55
N SER A 190 -6.34 -4.99 17.67
CA SER A 190 -5.71 -6.30 17.75
C SER A 190 -4.32 -6.12 17.19
N SER A 191 -3.33 -6.01 18.09
CA SER A 191 -1.91 -6.06 17.73
C SER A 191 -1.67 -7.39 17.03
N ALA A 192 -1.65 -7.39 15.70
CA ALA A 192 -1.23 -8.57 14.98
C ALA A 192 0.29 -8.68 15.18
N PHE A 193 0.75 -9.78 15.76
CA PHE A 193 2.17 -10.17 15.82
C PHE A 193 2.75 -10.50 14.41
N LEU A 194 2.21 -9.89 13.35
CA LEU A 194 2.55 -10.12 11.94
C LEU A 194 3.65 -9.18 11.43
N CYS A 195 4.21 -8.31 12.28
CA CYS A 195 5.28 -7.38 11.91
C CYS A 195 6.59 -8.05 11.45
N THR A 196 6.80 -9.34 11.69
CA THR A 196 8.03 -10.04 11.34
C THR A 196 7.92 -10.70 9.97
N ILE A 197 8.37 -9.99 8.92
CA ILE A 197 8.87 -10.66 7.72
C ILE A 197 10.26 -11.18 8.09
N ASN A 198 10.43 -12.49 8.20
CA ASN A 198 11.75 -13.05 8.44
C ASN A 198 12.58 -12.97 7.16
N ARG A 199 13.91 -12.92 7.31
CA ARG A 199 14.85 -12.86 6.17
C ARG A 199 14.66 -14.00 5.15
N ASP A 200 14.09 -15.12 5.59
CA ASP A 200 13.77 -16.28 4.76
C ASP A 200 12.58 -16.06 3.82
N ASP A 201 11.63 -15.16 4.16
CA ASP A 201 10.50 -14.81 3.30
C ASP A 201 10.92 -13.91 2.13
N LEU A 202 11.96 -13.08 2.32
CA LEU A 202 12.53 -12.22 1.28
C LEU A 202 13.27 -13.02 0.19
N ASN A 203 13.87 -14.15 0.55
CA ASN A 203 14.69 -14.96 -0.36
C ASN A 203 13.87 -15.91 -1.26
N ARG A 204 12.64 -16.27 -0.87
CA ARG A 204 11.85 -17.31 -1.56
C ARG A 204 11.21 -16.88 -2.89
N LEU A 205 11.23 -15.59 -3.23
CA LEU A 205 10.63 -15.09 -4.48
C LEU A 205 11.65 -14.55 -5.49
N GLY A 206 12.92 -14.38 -5.09
CA GLY A 206 14.01 -14.04 -6.01
C GLY A 206 14.23 -15.12 -7.10
N ASP A 207 13.92 -16.37 -6.78
CA ASP A 207 14.08 -17.52 -7.68
C ASP A 207 12.91 -17.73 -8.66
N VAL A 208 11.83 -16.93 -8.57
CA VAL A 208 10.66 -17.03 -9.47
C VAL A 208 10.69 -15.94 -10.55
N ALA A 209 11.68 -15.04 -10.50
CA ALA A 209 11.82 -13.90 -11.41
C ALA A 209 13.07 -13.96 -12.31
N SER A 210 13.76 -15.10 -12.39
CA SER A 210 14.84 -15.36 -13.37
C SER A 210 14.34 -16.14 -14.59
#